data_AF-A0A6N7AHU0-F1
#
_entry.id   AF-A0A6N7AHU0-F1
#
_cell.length_a   1.000
_cell.length_b   1.000
_cell.length_c   1.000
_cell.angle_alpha   90.00
_cell.angle_beta   90.00
_cell.angle_gamma   90.00
#
_symmetry.space_group_name_H-M   'P 1'
#
loop_
_entity.id
_entity.type
_entity.pdbx_description
1 polymer ?
#
loop_
_entity_poly.entity_id
_entity_poly.type
_entity_poly.pdbx_seq_one_letter_code
_entity_poly.pdbx_strand_id
1 'polypeptide(L)' 'MIDAAFVEMFPLGEDTTPYATLTTDHVATTRLNGHDIVTVAPEGLRLLARQARRLPPTTALWRSRC' A
#
# COMPACT_ATOMS: atom_id res chain seq x y z
N MET A 1 -15.10 35.48 -13.03
CA MET A 1 -15.64 34.16 -13.40
C MET A 1 -14.46 33.20 -13.34
N ILE A 2 -14.40 32.39 -12.30
CA ILE A 2 -13.44 31.29 -12.17
C ILE A 2 -14.31 30.05 -12.20
N ASP A 3 -14.29 29.38 -13.35
CA ASP A 3 -14.74 28.01 -13.47
C ASP A 3 -13.88 27.19 -12.49
N ALA A 4 -14.50 26.40 -11.62
CA ALA A 4 -13.84 25.76 -10.48
C ALA A 4 -12.83 24.69 -10.95
N ALA A 5 -11.71 25.13 -11.48
CA ALA A 5 -10.61 24.30 -11.90
C ALA A 5 -9.97 23.72 -10.64
N PHE A 6 -10.27 22.46 -10.36
CA PHE A 6 -9.55 21.68 -9.37
C PHE A 6 -8.08 21.62 -9.80
N VAL A 7 -7.20 22.17 -8.97
CA VAL A 7 -5.75 22.07 -9.13
C VAL A 7 -5.23 21.18 -8.01
N GLU A 8 -4.66 20.04 -8.39
CA GLU A 8 -4.07 19.12 -7.43
C GLU A 8 -2.79 19.71 -6.84
N MET A 9 -2.76 19.89 -5.51
CA MET A 9 -1.63 20.53 -4.82
C MET A 9 -0.36 19.67 -4.80
N PHE A 10 -0.51 18.34 -4.83
CA PHE A 10 0.60 17.39 -4.76
C PHE A 10 0.37 16.28 -5.79
N PRO A 11 0.73 16.50 -7.06
CA PRO A 11 0.58 15.48 -8.09
C PRO A 11 1.47 14.27 -7.76
N LEU A 12 0.92 13.08 -7.93
CA LEU A 12 1.65 11.82 -7.71
C LEU A 12 2.71 11.63 -8.80
N GLY A 13 3.92 11.26 -8.38
CA GLY A 13 5.01 10.86 -9.27
C GLY A 13 5.04 9.35 -9.50
N GLU A 14 5.99 8.89 -10.32
CA GLU A 14 6.23 7.46 -10.52
C GLU A 14 6.77 6.80 -9.24
N ASP A 15 6.20 5.65 -8.88
CA ASP A 15 6.70 4.84 -7.77
C ASP A 15 7.70 3.79 -8.28
N THR A 16 8.99 4.01 -7.97
CA THR A 16 10.09 3.08 -8.30
C THR A 16 10.58 2.31 -7.08
N THR A 17 9.85 2.38 -5.97
CA THR A 17 10.25 1.77 -4.70
C THR A 17 10.11 0.24 -4.79
N PRO A 18 11.16 -0.53 -4.47
CA PRO A 18 11.05 -1.97 -4.45
C PRO A 18 10.29 -2.45 -3.20
N TYR A 19 9.26 -3.28 -3.40
CA TYR A 19 8.49 -3.91 -2.34
C TYR A 19 8.72 -5.43 -2.32
N ALA A 20 8.68 -6.05 -1.13
CA ALA A 20 8.57 -7.50 -1.01
C ALA A 20 7.23 -7.89 -0.38
N THR A 21 6.66 -8.96 -0.91
CA THR A 21 5.40 -9.53 -0.44
C THR A 21 5.56 -10.13 0.96
N LEU A 22 4.74 -9.70 1.91
CA LEU A 22 4.76 -10.22 3.28
C LEU A 22 3.82 -11.42 3.46
N THR A 23 2.58 -11.30 2.98
CA THR A 23 1.52 -12.31 3.05
C THR A 23 0.37 -11.91 2.14
N THR A 24 -0.43 -12.89 1.70
CA THR A 24 -1.67 -12.73 0.94
C THR A 24 -2.92 -13.07 1.74
N ASP A 25 -2.77 -13.62 2.95
CA ASP A 25 -3.85 -14.32 3.68
C ASP A 25 -4.90 -13.39 4.28
N HIS A 26 -4.56 -12.10 4.39
CA HIS A 26 -5.38 -11.08 5.06
C HIS A 26 -6.07 -10.12 4.08
N VAL A 27 -5.99 -10.38 2.78
CA VAL A 27 -6.56 -9.53 1.74
C VAL A 27 -7.50 -10.35 0.87
N ALA A 28 -8.68 -9.81 0.60
CA ALA A 28 -9.64 -10.40 -0.30
C ALA A 28 -10.34 -9.32 -1.13
N THR A 29 -10.97 -9.71 -2.22
CA THR A 29 -11.81 -8.84 -3.04
C THR A 29 -13.26 -9.24 -2.85
N THR A 30 -14.10 -8.28 -2.48
CA THR A 30 -15.54 -8.48 -2.28
C THR A 30 -16.31 -7.50 -3.16
N ARG A 31 -17.44 -7.93 -3.73
CA ARG A 31 -18.28 -7.05 -4.55
C ARG A 31 -19.38 -6.41 -3.70
N LEU A 32 -19.41 -5.08 -3.65
CA LEU A 32 -20.38 -4.30 -2.89
C LEU A 32 -20.97 -3.23 -3.81
N ASN A 33 -22.31 -3.17 -3.89
CA ASN A 33 -23.04 -2.25 -4.76
C ASN A 33 -22.56 -2.26 -6.23
N GLY A 34 -22.12 -3.42 -6.73
CA GLY A 34 -21.60 -3.56 -8.09
C GLY A 34 -20.14 -3.14 -8.30
N HIS A 35 -19.44 -2.72 -7.25
CA HIS A 35 -18.03 -2.35 -7.28
C HIS A 35 -17.17 -3.41 -6.58
N ASP A 36 -15.99 -3.69 -7.13
CA ASP A 36 -15.01 -4.56 -6.48
C ASP A 36 -14.26 -3.75 -5.42
N ILE A 37 -14.33 -4.21 -4.17
CA ILE A 37 -13.73 -3.57 -3.00
C ILE A 37 -12.71 -4.53 -2.39
N VAL A 38 -11.51 -4.01 -2.13
CA VAL A 38 -10.48 -4.76 -1.41
C VAL A 38 -10.77 -4.69 0.09
N THR A 39 -10.99 -5.84 0.70
CA THR A 39 -11.20 -6.01 2.13
C THR A 39 -9.91 -6.50 2.78
N VAL A 40 -9.52 -5.88 3.89
CA VAL A 40 -8.29 -6.21 4.63
C VAL A 40 -8.64 -6.59 6.06
N ALA A 41 -8.17 -7.76 6.52
CA ALA A 41 -8.35 -8.20 7.89
C ALA A 41 -7.46 -7.38 8.86
N PRO A 42 -7.92 -7.06 10.08
CA PRO A 42 -7.14 -6.30 11.06
C PRO A 42 -5.77 -6.92 11.38
N GLU A 43 -5.67 -8.24 11.35
CA GLU A 43 -4.45 -9.02 11.56
C GLU A 43 -3.36 -8.67 10.52
N GLY A 44 -3.75 -8.43 9.27
CA GLY A 44 -2.84 -8.02 8.20
C GLY A 44 -2.18 -6.67 8.47
N LEU A 45 -2.95 -5.70 8.97
CA LEU A 45 -2.43 -4.38 9.35
C LEU A 45 -1.47 -4.46 10.54
N ARG A 46 -1.80 -5.29 11.53
CA ARG A 46 -0.93 -5.54 12.70
C ARG A 46 0.40 -6.18 12.27
N LEU A 47 0.37 -7.12 11.33
CA LEU A 47 1.56 -7.76 10.78
C LEU A 47 2.43 -6.76 10.03
N LEU A 48 1.83 -5.99 9.12
CA LEU A 48 2.53 -4.95 8.34
C LEU A 48 3.25 -3.95 9.26
N ALA A 49 2.53 -3.38 10.25
CA ALA A 49 3.09 -2.41 11.17
C ALA A 49 4.22 -3.00 12.04
N ARG A 50 4.10 -4.27 12.44
CA ARG A 50 5.14 -4.98 13.20
C ARG A 50 6.38 -5.20 12.33
N GLN A 51 6.21 -5.57 11.07
CA GLN A 51 7.31 -5.80 10.15
C GLN A 51 8.04 -4.49 9.81
N ALA A 52 7.29 -3.43 9.50
CA ALA A 52 7.86 -2.11 9.21
C ALA A 52 8.72 -1.57 10.37
N ARG A 53 8.25 -1.73 11.62
CA ARG A 53 9.03 -1.32 12.80
C ARG A 53 10.32 -2.10 13.02
N ARG A 54 10.43 -3.33 12.51
CA ARG A 54 11.62 -4.17 12.68
C ARG A 54 12.69 -3.90 11.64
N LEU A 55 12.32 -3.34 10.50
CA LEU A 55 13.22 -3.19 9.36
C LEU A 55 14.02 -1.89 9.49
N PRO A 56 15.32 -1.91 9.14
CA PRO A 56 16.12 -0.69 9.13
C PRO A 56 15.66 0.26 8.01
N PRO A 57 15.83 1.58 8.18
CA PRO A 57 15.39 2.58 7.22
C PRO A 57 16.10 2.49 5.87
N THR A 58 17.31 1.92 5.85
CA THR A 58 18.08 1.63 4.65
C THR A 58 17.78 0.22 4.18
N THR A 59 16.95 0.13 3.14
CA THR A 59 16.46 -1.09 2.48
C THR A 59 17.55 -1.90 1.74
N ALA A 60 18.78 -1.95 2.26
CA ALA A 60 19.86 -2.79 1.73
C ALA A 60 19.58 -4.30 1.90
N LEU A 61 18.80 -4.68 2.93
CA LEU A 61 18.50 -6.09 3.25
C LEU A 61 17.40 -6.73 2.38
N TRP A 62 16.69 -5.94 1.56
CA TRP A 62 15.59 -6.47 0.75
C TRP A 62 16.09 -7.19 -0.52
N ARG A 63 17.30 -6.87 -1.01
CA ARG A 63 17.89 -7.50 -2.20
C ARG A 63 18.35 -8.94 -1.98
N SER A 64 18.59 -9.37 -0.74
CA SER A 64 19.20 -10.68 -0.43
C SER A 64 18.19 -11.82 -0.21
N ARG A 65 16.88 -11.55 -0.28
CA ARG A 65 15.80 -12.55 -0.11
C ARG A 65 14.90 -12.70 -1.35
N CYS A 66 15.29 -12.08 -2.47
CA CYS A 66 14.75 -12.37 -3.81
C CYS A 66 15.63 -13.42 -4.51
#